data_AF-A0AAU7ZIE7-F1
#
_entry.id   AF-A0AAU7ZIE7-F1
#
_cell.length_a   1.000
_cell.length_b   1.000
_cell.length_c   1.000
_cell.angle_alpha   90.00
_cell.angle_beta   90.00
_cell.angle_gamma   90.00
#
_symmetry.space_group_name_H-M   'P 1'
#
loop_
_entity.id
_entity.type
_entity.pdbx_description
1 polymer ?
#
loop_
_entity_poly.entity_id
_entity_poly.type
_entity_poly.pdbx_seq_one_letter_code
_entity_poly.pdbx_strand_id
1 'polypeptide(L)' 'MEVRHRHIRSRQFFYVLEGELTVEVEQSNFVLQAGTGVEVSPGQQHQVFNCGSTPTRILVTSQPPSHGDRITQ' A
#
# COMPACT_ATOMS: atom_id res chain seq x y z
N MET A 1 4.87 4.95 10.99
CA MET A 1 3.57 4.76 10.32
C MET A 1 3.72 5.32 8.92
N GLU A 2 3.18 4.65 7.90
CA GLU A 2 3.17 5.17 6.54
C GLU A 2 2.50 6.55 6.50
N VAL A 3 2.98 7.48 5.68
CA VAL A 3 2.30 8.76 5.42
C VAL A 3 1.69 8.71 4.03
N ARG A 4 0.49 9.29 3.87
CA ARG A 4 -0.19 9.39 2.57
C ARG A 4 0.76 9.99 1.52
N HIS A 5 0.84 9.35 0.37
CA HIS A 5 1.73 9.75 -0.71
C HIS A 5 1.27 9.16 -2.03
N ARG A 6 1.97 9.50 -3.11
CA ARG A 6 1.82 8.83 -4.40
C ARG A 6 3.17 8.60 -5.06
N HIS A 7 3.17 7.67 -6.00
CA HIS A 7 4.27 7.41 -6.91
C HIS A 7 3.97 7.99 -8.29
N ILE A 8 4.88 8.75 -8.91
CA ILE A 8 4.62 9.38 -10.22
C ILE A 8 4.62 8.32 -11.33
N ARG A 9 5.50 7.33 -11.23
CA ARG A 9 5.77 6.35 -12.29
C ARG A 9 5.56 4.91 -11.85
N SER A 10 5.93 4.60 -10.61
CA SER A 10 5.83 3.26 -10.03
C SER A 10 4.37 2.93 -9.77
N ARG A 11 3.96 1.75 -10.21
CA ARG A 11 2.83 1.06 -9.60
C ARG A 11 3.32 0.29 -8.38
N GLN A 12 2.44 0.06 -7.42
CA GLN A 12 2.73 -0.83 -6.30
C GLN A 12 1.69 -1.93 -6.20
N PHE A 13 2.12 -3.09 -5.73
CA PHE A 13 1.22 -4.17 -5.37
C PHE A 13 1.48 -4.56 -3.93
N PHE A 14 0.43 -4.50 -3.10
CA PHE A 14 0.45 -4.89 -1.70
C PHE A 14 -0.24 -6.25 -1.56
N TYR A 15 0.38 -7.18 -0.85
CA TYR A 15 -0.17 -8.51 -0.60
C TYR A 15 0.06 -8.91 0.85
N VAL A 16 -0.97 -9.40 1.52
CA VAL A 16 -0.89 -9.78 2.94
C VAL A 16 -0.48 -11.24 3.05
N LEU A 17 0.66 -11.47 3.71
CA LEU A 17 1.17 -12.80 4.02
C LEU A 17 0.54 -13.34 5.31
N GLU A 18 0.33 -12.47 6.28
CA GLU A 18 -0.20 -12.80 7.61
C GLU A 18 -0.82 -11.54 8.25
N GLY A 19 -1.94 -11.71 8.96
CA GLY A 19 -2.68 -10.61 9.58
C GLY A 19 -3.64 -9.89 8.63
N GLU A 20 -3.90 -8.61 8.90
CA GLU A 20 -4.81 -7.74 8.15
C GLU A 20 -4.12 -6.40 7.85
N LEU A 21 -4.32 -5.87 6.64
CA LEU A 21 -3.83 -4.55 6.24
C LEU A 21 -4.98 -3.71 5.68
N THR A 22 -5.11 -2.47 6.15
CA THR A 22 -5.94 -1.47 5.45
C THR A 22 -5.07 -0.66 4.50
N VAL A 23 -5.44 -0.65 3.23
CA VAL A 23 -4.86 0.22 2.20
C VAL A 23 -5.90 1.25 1.83
N GLU A 24 -5.65 2.52 2.10
CA GLU A 24 -6.46 3.60 1.56
C GLU A 24 -5.90 3.98 0.18
N VAL A 25 -6.75 4.03 -0.85
CA VAL A 25 -6.41 4.47 -2.21
C VAL A 25 -7.49 5.43 -2.70
N GLU A 26 -7.14 6.66 -3.07
CA GLU A 26 -8.11 7.67 -3.54
C GLU A 26 -9.35 7.76 -2.62
N GLN A 27 -9.12 7.83 -1.30
CA GLN A 27 -10.16 7.92 -0.25
C GLN A 27 -11.02 6.65 -0.06
N SER A 28 -10.75 5.58 -0.80
CA SER A 28 -11.40 4.28 -0.64
C SER A 28 -10.54 3.34 0.20
N ASN A 29 -11.12 2.71 1.21
CA ASN A 29 -10.43 1.75 2.07
C ASN A 29 -10.58 0.33 1.54
N PHE A 30 -9.46 -0.36 1.37
CA PHE A 30 -9.37 -1.77 1.04
C PHE A 30 -8.82 -2.52 2.25
N VAL A 31 -9.66 -3.35 2.87
CA VAL A 31 -9.23 -4.24 3.96
C VAL A 31 -8.78 -5.55 3.36
N LEU A 32 -7.49 -5.85 3.50
CA LEU A 32 -6.84 -7.02 2.94
C LEU A 32 -6.60 -8.05 4.03
N GLN A 33 -7.09 -9.26 3.81
CA GLN A 33 -6.81 -10.44 4.63
C GLN A 33 -5.60 -11.20 4.09
N ALA A 34 -5.01 -12.07 4.91
CA ALA A 34 -3.98 -13.00 4.46
C ALA A 34 -4.42 -13.73 3.18
N GLY A 35 -3.55 -13.73 2.17
CA GLY A 35 -3.84 -14.32 0.87
C GLY A 35 -4.45 -13.37 -0.17
N THR A 36 -4.71 -12.11 0.20
CA THR A 36 -5.27 -11.10 -0.71
C THR A 36 -4.28 -9.96 -0.98
N GLY A 37 -4.47 -9.27 -2.10
CA GLY A 37 -3.68 -8.11 -2.46
C GLY A 37 -4.44 -7.08 -3.27
N VAL A 38 -3.87 -5.88 -3.34
CA VAL A 38 -4.39 -4.75 -4.11
C VAL A 38 -3.25 -4.09 -4.88
N GLU A 39 -3.56 -3.67 -6.10
CA GLU A 39 -2.67 -2.84 -6.91
C GLU A 39 -3.01 -1.36 -6.74
N VAL A 40 -1.97 -0.53 -6.62
CA VAL A 40 -2.05 0.92 -6.66
C VAL A 40 -1.36 1.41 -7.93
N SER A 41 -2.12 2.07 -8.80
CA SER A 41 -1.63 2.62 -10.06
C SER A 41 -0.78 3.88 -9.84
N PRO A 42 0.12 4.22 -10.78
CA PRO A 42 0.86 5.47 -10.73
C PRO A 42 -0.08 6.67 -10.60
N GLY A 43 0.32 7.64 -9.80
CA GLY A 43 -0.43 8.86 -9.52
C GLY A 43 -1.47 8.74 -8.40
N GLN A 44 -1.88 7.51 -8.03
CA GLN A 44 -2.89 7.31 -6.99
C GLN A 44 -2.33 7.59 -5.60
N GLN A 45 -3.01 8.45 -4.86
CA GLN A 45 -2.70 8.73 -3.46
C GLN A 45 -3.11 7.55 -2.61
N HIS A 46 -2.18 7.09 -1.78
CA HIS A 46 -2.41 5.96 -0.90
C HIS A 46 -1.65 6.06 0.41
N GLN A 47 -2.14 5.33 1.39
CA GLN A 47 -1.53 5.10 2.69
C GLN A 47 -1.87 3.68 3.14
N VAL A 48 -0.96 3.03 3.87
CA VAL A 48 -1.23 1.74 4.49
C VAL A 48 -1.15 1.85 6.01
N PHE A 49 -2.05 1.15 6.69
CA PHE A 49 -2.07 1.12 8.15
C PHE A 49 -2.64 -0.21 8.65
N ASN A 50 -2.15 -0.63 9.80
CA ASN A 50 -2.66 -1.80 10.51
C ASN A 50 -3.59 -1.30 11.62
N CYS A 51 -4.88 -1.62 11.53
CA CYS A 51 -5.88 -1.29 12.55
C CYS A 51 -5.98 -2.35 13.67
N GLY A 52 -5.35 -3.52 13.49
CA GLY A 52 -5.40 -4.63 14.44
C GLY A 52 -4.43 -4.49 15.60
N SER A 53 -4.60 -5.35 16.61
CA SER A 53 -3.72 -5.45 17.78
C SER A 53 -2.52 -6.37 17.58
N THR A 54 -2.45 -7.07 16.45
CA THR A 54 -1.37 -8.01 16.11
C THR A 54 -0.54 -7.49 14.94
N PRO A 55 0.76 -7.86 14.84
CA PRO A 55 1.58 -7.52 13.69
C PRO A 55 1.00 -8.07 12.37
N THR A 56 1.16 -7.31 11.29
CA THR A 56 0.80 -7.72 9.92
C THR A 56 2.07 -7.86 9.12
N ARG A 57 2.18 -8.96 8.35
CA ARG A 57 3.30 -9.21 7.43
C ARG A 57 2.81 -9.09 6.00
N ILE A 58 3.53 -8.32 5.21
CA ILE A 58 3.14 -7.98 3.85
C ILE A 58 4.30 -8.17 2.88
N LEU A 59 3.97 -8.44 1.63
CA LEU A 59 4.84 -8.24 0.49
C LEU A 59 4.41 -6.94 -0.21
N VAL A 60 5.38 -6.09 -0.52
CA VAL A 60 5.18 -4.93 -1.40
C VAL A 60 6.16 -5.04 -2.56
N THR A 61 5.66 -4.86 -3.77
CA THR A 61 6.48 -4.77 -4.98
C THR A 61 6.21 -3.46 -5.69
N SER A 62 7.23 -2.92 -6.36
CA SER A 62 7.18 -1.68 -7.10
C SER A 62 7.71 -1.91 -8.51
N GLN A 63 6.99 -1.46 -9.53
CA GLN A 63 7.50 -1.48 -10.90
C GLN A 63 7.11 -0.19 -11.65
N PRO A 64 8.09 0.56 -12.20
CA PRO A 64 9.55 0.46 -11.97
C PRO A 64 9.94 0.66 -10.48
N PRO A 65 11.22 0.48 -10.08
CA PRO A 65 11.64 0.76 -8.71
C PRO A 65 11.22 2.16 -8.24
N SER A 66 10.68 2.27 -7.02
CA SER A 66 10.05 3.51 -6.52
C SER A 66 11.03 4.55 -5.93
N HIS A 67 12.34 4.31 -6.02
CA HIS A 67 13.37 5.23 -5.50
C HIS A 67 13.30 6.58 -6.22
N GLY A 68 13.17 7.67 -5.45
CA GLY A 68 13.03 9.02 -6.00
C GLY A 68 11.69 9.31 -6.66
N ASP A 69 10.73 8.39 -6.60
CA ASP A 69 9.43 8.51 -7.28
C ASP A 69 8.27 8.85 -6.31
N ARG A 70 8.55 8.96 -5.02
CA ARG A 70 7.58 9.24 -3.97
C ARG A 70 7.37 10.76 -3.78
N ILE A 71 6.12 11.19 -3.80
CA ILE A 71 5.71 12.55 -3.44
C ILE A 71 4.78 12.49 -2.23
N THR A 72 5.19 13.11 -1.12
CA THR A 72 4.35 13.35 0.06
C THR A 72 3.60 14.67 -0.14
N GLN A 73 2.30 14.69 0.15
CA GLN A 73 1.52 15.93 0.28
C GLN A 73 1.21 16.19 1.75
#